data_AF-A0A7V8SV73-F1
#
_entry.id   AF-A0A7V8SV73-F1
#
_cell.length_a   1.000
_cell.length_b   1.000
_cell.length_c   1.000
_cell.angle_alpha   90.00
_cell.angle_beta   90.00
_cell.angle_gamma   90.00
#
_symmetry.space_group_name_H-M   'P 1'
#
loop_
_entity.id
_entity.type
_entity.pdbx_description
1 polymer ?
#
loop_
_entity_poly.entity_id
_entity_poly.type
_entity_poly.pdbx_seq_one_letter_code
_entity_poly.pdbx_strand_id
1 'polypeptide(L)'
;MPRRLSVLLVSMALAVPVVLGGAASAAELSTKAFHAKVKCAKVRISDNNAVGYVHGEGRAKTKPLAVAAAKKDANSKVGKGYRAKHCRSL
;
A
#
# COMPACT_ATOMS: atom_id res chain seq x y z
N MET A 1 -67.72 19.88 -15.40
CA MET A 1 -67.26 20.83 -14.36
C MET A 1 -66.12 20.18 -13.56
N PRO A 2 -65.11 20.94 -13.13
CA PRO A 2 -63.69 20.74 -13.44
C PRO A 2 -62.89 20.15 -12.26
N ARG A 3 -61.66 19.64 -12.40
CA ARG A 3 -60.44 20.48 -12.46
C ARG A 3 -59.21 19.64 -12.82
N ARG A 4 -58.53 20.11 -13.85
CA ARG A 4 -57.13 19.86 -14.18
C ARG A 4 -56.26 20.20 -12.96
N LEU A 5 -55.36 19.31 -12.56
CA LEU A 5 -54.23 19.66 -11.72
C LEU A 5 -52.95 19.38 -12.52
N SER A 6 -52.52 20.42 -13.23
CA SER A 6 -51.19 20.48 -13.87
C SER A 6 -50.14 20.56 -12.78
N VAL A 7 -49.40 19.46 -12.57
CA VAL A 7 -48.20 19.45 -11.73
C VAL A 7 -47.05 20.03 -12.56
N LEU A 8 -46.72 21.29 -12.31
CA LEU A 8 -45.53 21.95 -12.84
C LEU A 8 -44.29 21.37 -12.13
N LEU A 9 -43.55 20.53 -12.84
CA LEU A 9 -42.21 20.08 -12.43
C LEU A 9 -41.23 21.25 -12.60
N VAL A 10 -40.90 21.91 -11.49
CA VAL A 10 -39.83 22.92 -11.43
C VAL A 10 -38.50 22.18 -11.35
N SER A 11 -37.76 22.11 -12.47
CA SER A 11 -36.39 21.61 -12.50
C SER A 11 -35.45 22.70 -11.98
N MET A 12 -35.01 22.57 -10.73
CA MET A 12 -34.02 23.45 -10.12
C MET A 12 -32.62 22.96 -10.52
N ALA A 13 -32.00 23.61 -11.51
CA ALA A 13 -30.64 23.32 -11.94
C ALA A 13 -29.63 23.97 -10.97
N LEU A 14 -28.98 23.17 -10.13
CA LEU A 14 -27.81 23.60 -9.37
C LEU A 14 -26.58 23.62 -10.29
N ALA A 15 -26.15 24.82 -10.70
CA ALA A 15 -24.86 25.02 -11.33
C ALA A 15 -23.77 24.99 -10.25
N VAL A 16 -22.97 23.92 -10.22
CA VAL A 16 -21.79 23.80 -9.35
C VAL A 16 -20.59 24.40 -10.09
N PRO A 17 -19.88 25.41 -9.55
CA PRO A 17 -18.65 25.89 -10.16
C PRO A 17 -17.58 24.80 -10.06
N VAL A 18 -17.20 24.25 -11.21
CA VAL A 18 -16.01 23.41 -11.33
C VAL A 18 -14.80 24.33 -11.16
N VAL A 19 -14.22 24.31 -9.97
CA VAL A 19 -12.89 24.88 -9.73
C VAL A 19 -11.90 24.04 -10.51
N LEU A 20 -11.35 24.59 -11.60
CA LEU A 20 -10.14 24.05 -12.22
C LEU A 20 -8.97 24.28 -11.25
N GLY A 21 -8.84 23.37 -10.28
CA GLY A 21 -7.67 23.24 -9.44
C GLY A 21 -6.51 22.76 -10.30
N GLY A 22 -5.46 23.59 -10.36
CA GLY A 22 -4.34 23.44 -11.26
C GLY A 22 -3.72 22.04 -11.28
N ALA A 23 -3.23 21.67 -12.46
CA ALA A 23 -2.27 20.60 -12.65
C ALA A 23 -1.00 20.97 -11.87
N ALA A 24 -1.00 20.70 -10.56
CA ALA A 24 0.21 20.63 -9.77
C ALA A 24 1.00 19.46 -10.32
N SER A 25 2.05 19.78 -11.08
CA SER A 25 3.05 18.85 -11.58
C SER A 25 3.34 17.77 -10.55
N ALA A 26 3.03 16.52 -10.89
CA ALA A 26 3.36 15.32 -10.11
C ALA A 26 4.88 15.09 -9.94
N ALA A 27 5.71 16.10 -10.24
CA ALA A 27 7.16 16.07 -10.25
C ALA A 27 7.80 16.53 -8.92
N GLU A 28 7.04 17.13 -7.99
CA GLU A 28 7.62 17.73 -6.76
C GLU A 28 7.18 17.10 -5.43
N LEU A 29 6.68 15.85 -5.48
CA LEU A 29 6.48 15.01 -4.30
C LEU A 29 7.39 13.78 -4.34
N SER A 30 8.69 14.00 -4.58
CA SER A 30 9.69 13.00 -4.21
C SER A 30 9.84 13.00 -2.69
N THR A 31 8.80 12.56 -1.98
CA THR A 31 8.92 12.16 -0.57
C THR A 31 9.97 11.07 -0.56
N LYS A 32 11.15 11.34 0.03
CA LYS A 32 12.27 10.39 0.10
C LYS A 32 11.74 9.02 0.58
N ALA A 33 11.48 8.13 -0.36
CA ALA A 33 11.04 6.78 -0.07
C ALA A 33 12.31 5.99 0.24
N PHE A 34 12.41 5.46 1.44
CA PHE A 34 13.47 4.55 1.79
C PHE A 34 13.15 3.20 1.21
N HIS A 35 14.10 2.66 0.46
CA HIS A 35 14.07 1.30 -0.05
C HIS A 35 15.01 0.45 0.80
N ALA A 36 14.56 -0.70 1.26
CA ALA A 36 15.37 -1.65 2.00
C ALA A 36 15.24 -3.04 1.39
N LYS A 37 16.36 -3.75 1.35
CA LYS A 37 16.40 -5.18 1.02
C LYS A 37 16.89 -5.93 2.24
N VAL A 38 16.34 -7.11 2.49
CA VAL A 38 16.76 -7.99 3.59
C VAL A 38 17.02 -9.39 3.08
N LYS A 39 18.02 -10.03 3.68
CA LYS A 39 18.27 -11.47 3.56
C LYS A 39 17.92 -12.12 4.90
N CYS A 40 16.96 -13.02 4.91
CA CYS A 40 16.49 -13.75 6.08
C CYS A 40 16.76 -15.24 5.93
N ALA A 41 17.05 -15.94 7.03
CA ALA A 41 17.03 -17.39 7.07
C ALA A 41 15.58 -17.89 6.97
N LYS A 42 15.31 -18.82 6.05
CA LYS A 42 14.05 -19.55 5.97
C LYS A 42 14.13 -20.71 6.96
N VAL A 43 13.35 -20.62 8.03
CA VAL A 43 13.36 -21.59 9.13
C VAL A 43 12.07 -22.39 9.13
N ARG A 44 12.17 -23.71 9.19
CA ARG A 44 11.02 -24.60 9.32
C ARG A 44 10.45 -24.47 10.74
N ILE A 45 9.13 -24.36 10.86
CA ILE A 45 8.46 -24.09 12.14
C ILE A 45 8.51 -25.31 13.07
N SER A 46 8.47 -26.53 12.52
CA SER A 46 8.37 -27.78 13.29
C SER A 46 9.59 -28.07 14.16
N ASP A 47 10.79 -27.78 13.65
CA ASP A 47 12.08 -28.18 14.23
C ASP A 47 13.05 -27.00 14.36
N ASN A 48 12.63 -25.80 14.00
CA ASN A 48 13.46 -24.59 13.94
C ASN A 48 14.72 -24.73 13.08
N ASN A 49 14.74 -25.69 12.15
CA ASN A 49 15.90 -25.90 11.29
C ASN A 49 15.91 -24.88 10.14
N ALA A 50 17.09 -24.32 9.85
CA ALA A 50 17.29 -23.39 8.74
C ALA A 50 17.47 -24.17 7.44
N VAL A 51 16.55 -24.00 6.49
CA VAL A 51 16.55 -24.74 5.22
C VAL A 51 17.05 -23.91 4.04
N GLY A 52 17.44 -22.65 4.27
CA GLY A 52 17.95 -21.75 3.23
C GLY A 52 17.72 -20.29 3.56
N TYR A 53 17.72 -19.45 2.53
CA TYR A 53 17.49 -18.00 2.65
C TYR A 53 16.32 -17.54 1.81
N VAL A 54 15.66 -16.48 2.26
CA VAL A 54 14.63 -15.75 1.53
C VAL A 54 15.01 -14.26 1.52
N HIS A 55 14.72 -13.59 0.42
CA HIS A 55 14.93 -12.16 0.29
C HIS A 55 13.59 -11.43 0.32
N GLY A 56 13.59 -10.27 0.98
CA GLY A 56 12.45 -9.38 1.01
C GLY A 56 12.83 -7.96 0.65
N GLU A 57 11.88 -7.24 0.09
CA GLU A 57 12.03 -5.84 -0.28
C GLU A 57 10.93 -5.00 0.35
N GLY A 58 11.26 -3.79 0.77
CA GLY A 58 10.34 -2.90 1.46
C GLY A 58 10.57 -1.45 1.09
N ARG A 59 9.48 -0.70 1.01
CA ARG A 59 9.48 0.74 0.75
C ARG A 59 8.68 1.45 1.83
N ALA A 60 9.23 2.48 2.44
CA ALA A 60 8.51 3.29 3.43
C ALA A 60 9.08 4.70 3.56
N LYS A 61 8.38 5.54 4.33
CA LYS A 61 8.78 6.93 4.61
C LYS A 61 10.01 7.03 5.53
N THR A 62 10.40 5.95 6.20
CA THR A 62 11.60 5.91 7.06
C THR A 62 12.37 4.61 6.86
N LYS A 63 13.70 4.63 7.09
CA LYS A 63 14.56 3.44 7.07
C LYS A 63 14.03 2.27 7.90
N PRO A 64 13.69 2.42 9.20
CA PRO A 64 13.23 1.31 10.02
C PRO A 64 11.91 0.71 9.51
N LEU A 65 11.00 1.56 9.01
CA LEU A 65 9.74 1.09 8.41
C LEU A 65 9.99 0.35 7.09
N ALA A 66 10.95 0.79 6.28
CA ALA A 66 11.31 0.10 5.04
C ALA A 66 11.90 -1.28 5.34
N VAL A 67 12.76 -1.40 6.35
CA VAL A 67 13.30 -2.68 6.82
C VAL A 67 12.20 -3.57 7.41
N ALA A 68 11.27 -3.02 8.19
CA ALA A 68 10.14 -3.78 8.70
C ALA A 68 9.24 -4.31 7.58
N ALA A 69 8.96 -3.47 6.57
CA ALA A 69 8.23 -3.86 5.37
C ALA A 69 8.97 -4.97 4.61
N ALA A 70 10.29 -4.84 4.44
CA ALA A 70 11.12 -5.84 3.77
C ALA A 70 11.12 -7.19 4.53
N LYS A 71 11.16 -7.17 5.87
CA LYS A 71 11.06 -8.39 6.69
C LYS A 71 9.68 -9.04 6.55
N LYS A 72 8.61 -8.25 6.49
CA LYS A 72 7.24 -8.75 6.27
C LYS A 72 7.11 -9.41 4.91
N ASP A 73 7.65 -8.79 3.87
CA ASP A 73 7.70 -9.34 2.52
C ASP A 73 8.54 -10.62 2.43
N ALA A 74 9.70 -10.66 3.10
CA ALA A 74 10.48 -11.91 3.21
C ALA A 74 9.66 -13.03 3.85
N ASN A 75 8.88 -12.73 4.91
CA ASN A 75 8.07 -13.72 5.60
C ASN A 75 6.82 -14.16 4.82
N SER A 76 6.26 -13.34 3.92
CA SER A 76 5.15 -13.80 3.06
C SER A 76 5.63 -14.79 1.98
N LYS A 77 6.91 -14.72 1.60
CA LYS A 77 7.52 -15.55 0.55
C LYS A 77 7.99 -16.93 1.01
N VAL A 78 8.10 -17.20 2.32
CA VAL A 78 8.63 -18.50 2.81
C VAL A 78 7.67 -19.68 2.63
N GLY A 79 6.36 -19.43 2.56
CA GLY A 79 5.32 -20.46 2.47
C GLY A 79 4.90 -21.07 3.80
N LYS A 80 3.85 -21.91 3.79
CA LYS A 80 3.32 -22.58 4.98
C LYS A 80 4.36 -23.52 5.61
N GLY A 81 4.37 -23.61 6.93
CA GLY A 81 5.33 -24.45 7.68
C GLY A 81 6.71 -23.83 7.84
N TYR A 82 6.93 -22.60 7.35
CA TYR A 82 8.18 -21.87 7.47
C TYR A 82 7.95 -20.45 7.99
N ARG A 83 9.02 -19.83 8.50
CA ARG A 83 9.06 -18.43 8.92
C ARG A 83 10.42 -17.82 8.56
N ALA A 84 10.43 -16.53 8.25
CA ALA A 84 11.67 -15.78 8.07
C ALA A 84 12.27 -15.38 9.44
N LYS A 85 13.54 -15.67 9.67
CA LYS A 85 14.28 -15.35 10.90
C LYS A 85 15.68 -14.82 10.59
N HIS A 86 16.35 -14.26 11.61
CA HIS A 86 17.74 -13.77 11.52
C HIS A 86 18.00 -12.86 10.31
N CYS A 87 17.05 -11.96 10.02
CA CYS A 87 17.13 -11.07 8.88
C CYS A 87 18.24 -10.03 9.04
N ARG A 88 19.10 -9.90 8.03
CA ARG A 88 20.07 -8.81 7.89
C ARG A 88 19.63 -7.88 6.77
N SER A 89 19.73 -6.57 6.99
CA SER A 89 19.61 -5.57 5.93
C SER A 89 20.84 -5.64 5.02
N LEU A 90 20.60 -5.54 3.72
CA LEU A 90 21.62 -5.47 2.67
C LEU A 90 21.88 -4.02 2.27
#